data_AF-A0A1C6VKE6-F1
#
_entry.id   AF-A0A1C6VKE6-F1
#
_cell.length_a   1.000
_cell.length_b   1.000
_cell.length_c   1.000
_cell.angle_alpha   90.00
_cell.angle_beta   90.00
_cell.angle_gamma   90.00
#
_symmetry.space_group_name_H-M   'P 1'
#
loop_
_entity.id
_entity.type
_entity.pdbx_description
1 polymer ?
#
loop_
_entity_poly.entity_id
_entity_poly.type
_entity_poly.pdbx_seq_one_letter_code
_entity_poly.pdbx_strand_id
1 'polypeptide(L)'
;MLPGGVFRRTATAFGARPGRAAVPVAGRERRGLPDCQAMRTDDFWQLIDRARAGGGGEPHAVAARAVALLAERDPEDIVGYAHHQARVLSASHKVDLWGAAYLINGGVSDEGFHHFRGWLMTQGREVFARAVADPDSLAGLPQVRAASLSGEEFSGSEMLAVPWDAYRRATAAELPADREPAPVPDLNDFWDFDDEEEAKRRLPKLAALFVEPPAE
;
A
#
# COMPACT_ATOMS: atom_id res chain seq x y z
N MET A 1 -20.10 4.12 -60.60
CA MET A 1 -20.00 3.84 -62.05
C MET A 1 -18.94 2.76 -62.22
N LEU A 2 -19.32 1.59 -62.74
CA LEU A 2 -18.45 0.44 -63.02
C LEU A 2 -17.42 0.78 -64.12
N PRO A 3 -16.33 0.00 -64.27
CA PRO A 3 -16.33 -1.17 -65.15
C PRO A 3 -15.69 -2.41 -64.47
N GLY A 4 -16.15 -3.66 -64.68
CA GLY A 4 -16.04 -4.45 -65.93
C GLY A 4 -14.57 -4.86 -66.13
N GLY A 5 -14.08 -6.08 -65.97
CA GLY A 5 -14.63 -7.42 -66.18
C GLY A 5 -13.61 -8.16 -67.10
N VAL A 6 -13.26 -9.42 -66.78
CA VAL A 6 -12.97 -10.55 -67.70
C VAL A 6 -12.00 -11.55 -67.03
N PHE A 7 -12.51 -12.76 -66.88
CA PHE A 7 -11.84 -14.00 -66.50
C PHE A 7 -10.94 -14.53 -67.62
N ARG A 8 -9.79 -15.11 -67.27
CA ARG A 8 -9.26 -16.31 -67.95
C ARG A 8 -8.66 -17.27 -66.94
N ARG A 9 -9.26 -18.46 -66.86
CA ARG A 9 -8.73 -19.65 -66.18
C ARG A 9 -7.62 -20.27 -67.03
N THR A 10 -6.50 -20.57 -66.42
CA THR A 10 -5.60 -21.65 -66.86
C THR A 10 -5.30 -22.54 -65.66
N ALA A 11 -5.70 -23.81 -65.80
CA ALA A 11 -5.35 -24.87 -64.88
C ALA A 11 -3.89 -25.29 -65.14
N THR A 12 -3.09 -25.45 -64.10
CA THR A 12 -1.82 -26.20 -64.22
C THR A 12 -1.53 -26.98 -62.94
N ALA A 13 -1.55 -28.29 -63.13
CA ALA A 13 -0.88 -29.40 -62.46
C ALA A 13 -0.38 -29.27 -61.00
N PHE A 14 -0.95 -30.19 -60.22
CA PHE A 14 -0.42 -30.92 -59.08
C PHE A 14 1.10 -31.15 -59.12
N GLY A 15 1.81 -30.71 -58.07
CA GLY A 15 3.21 -31.06 -57.80
C GLY A 15 3.35 -31.42 -56.32
N ALA A 16 3.61 -32.70 -56.05
CA ALA A 16 3.77 -33.25 -54.72
C ALA A 16 4.95 -32.59 -53.99
N ARG A 17 4.72 -32.15 -52.73
CA ARG A 17 5.78 -31.69 -51.84
C ARG A 17 6.43 -32.89 -51.15
N PRO A 18 7.77 -33.00 -51.11
CA PRO A 18 8.45 -34.03 -50.33
C PRO A 18 8.27 -33.74 -48.83
N GLY A 19 8.00 -34.80 -48.07
CA GLY A 19 7.84 -34.77 -46.62
C GLY A 19 9.10 -34.25 -45.95
N ARG A 20 8.97 -33.16 -45.19
CA ARG A 20 10.03 -32.66 -44.31
C ARG A 20 9.98 -33.49 -43.03
N ALA A 21 11.05 -34.24 -42.79
CA ALA A 21 11.25 -35.02 -41.58
C ALA A 21 11.07 -34.13 -40.33
N ALA A 22 10.30 -34.63 -39.37
CA ALA A 22 10.16 -34.01 -38.06
C ALA A 22 11.50 -34.08 -37.33
N VAL A 23 12.05 -32.93 -36.98
CA VAL A 23 13.19 -32.83 -36.07
C VAL A 23 12.67 -33.15 -34.66
N PRO A 24 13.29 -34.06 -33.90
CA PRO A 24 12.86 -34.31 -32.54
C PRO A 24 13.17 -33.06 -31.71
N VAL A 25 12.11 -32.39 -31.25
CA VAL A 25 12.22 -31.34 -30.25
C VAL A 25 12.64 -32.03 -28.96
N ALA A 26 13.93 -31.98 -28.66
CA ALA A 26 14.46 -32.37 -27.37
C ALA A 26 13.61 -31.71 -26.28
N GLY A 27 13.07 -32.53 -25.39
CA GLY A 27 12.28 -32.08 -24.26
C GLY A 27 13.10 -31.07 -23.47
N ARG A 28 12.76 -29.79 -23.63
CA ARG A 28 13.08 -28.79 -22.62
C ARG A 28 12.32 -29.23 -21.39
N GLU A 29 13.03 -29.90 -20.48
CA GLU A 29 12.63 -29.96 -19.09
C GLU A 29 12.14 -28.55 -18.73
N ARG A 30 10.88 -28.48 -18.28
CA ARG A 30 10.37 -27.28 -17.63
C ARG A 30 11.20 -27.14 -16.37
N ARG A 31 12.37 -26.50 -16.50
CA ARG A 31 13.02 -25.84 -15.39
C ARG A 31 11.94 -24.92 -14.88
N GLY A 32 11.32 -25.27 -13.75
CA GLY A 32 10.28 -24.45 -13.15
C GLY A 32 10.83 -23.04 -13.12
N LEU A 33 10.15 -22.12 -13.79
CA LEU A 33 10.32 -20.71 -13.48
C LEU A 33 10.19 -20.63 -11.95
N PRO A 34 11.12 -19.97 -11.24
CA PRO A 34 10.90 -19.71 -9.84
C PRO A 34 9.48 -19.16 -9.73
N ASP A 35 8.68 -19.73 -8.84
CA ASP A 35 7.34 -19.23 -8.57
C ASP A 35 7.50 -17.71 -8.44
N CYS A 36 6.95 -16.94 -9.38
CA CYS A 36 6.84 -15.49 -9.28
C CYS A 36 5.86 -15.26 -8.12
N GLN A 37 6.31 -15.54 -6.91
CA GLN A 37 5.50 -15.50 -5.73
C GLN A 37 5.43 -14.03 -5.37
N ALA A 38 4.43 -13.37 -5.94
CA ALA A 38 4.01 -12.06 -5.51
C ALA A 38 4.06 -12.01 -3.98
N MET A 39 4.74 -10.99 -3.44
CA MET A 39 4.96 -10.79 -2.01
C MET A 39 3.75 -11.24 -1.19
N ARG A 40 3.94 -12.06 -0.15
CA ARG A 40 2.85 -12.42 0.76
C ARG A 40 2.56 -11.29 1.73
N THR A 41 1.33 -11.23 2.25
CA THR A 41 0.96 -10.26 3.29
C THR A 41 1.84 -10.37 4.55
N ASP A 42 2.29 -11.58 4.91
CA ASP A 42 3.21 -11.75 6.05
C ASP A 42 4.60 -11.16 5.75
N ASP A 43 5.10 -11.31 4.52
CA ASP A 43 6.42 -10.80 4.14
C ASP A 43 6.42 -9.26 4.08
N PHE A 44 5.32 -8.67 3.61
CA PHE A 44 5.09 -7.22 3.67
C PHE A 44 5.24 -6.68 5.10
N TRP A 45 4.52 -7.26 6.06
CA TRP A 45 4.57 -6.81 7.45
C TRP A 45 5.91 -7.14 8.12
N GLN A 46 6.50 -8.30 7.84
CA GLN A 46 7.83 -8.66 8.34
C GLN A 46 8.91 -7.69 7.87
N LEU A 47 8.82 -7.17 6.64
CA LEU A 47 9.74 -6.16 6.14
C LEU A 47 9.63 -4.86 6.95
N ILE A 48 8.40 -4.41 7.21
CA ILE A 48 8.15 -3.23 8.05
C ILE A 48 8.68 -3.46 9.46
N ASP A 49 8.42 -4.62 10.08
CA ASP A 49 8.90 -4.92 11.44
C ASP A 49 10.44 -4.99 11.51
N ARG A 50 11.11 -5.52 10.49
CA ARG A 50 12.59 -5.45 10.38
C ARG A 50 13.07 -4.01 10.26
N ALA A 51 12.40 -3.19 9.46
CA ALA A 51 12.70 -1.77 9.36
C ALA A 51 12.49 -1.03 10.68
N ARG A 52 11.55 -1.46 11.53
CA ARG A 52 11.33 -0.89 12.86
C ARG A 52 12.40 -1.29 13.88
N ALA A 53 12.89 -2.53 13.82
CA ALA A 53 13.89 -3.06 14.74
C ALA A 53 15.28 -2.41 14.62
N GLY A 54 15.57 -1.70 13.52
CA GLY A 54 16.88 -1.09 13.22
C GLY A 54 17.29 0.13 14.04
N GLY A 55 16.58 0.46 15.12
CA GLY A 55 16.89 1.57 16.04
C GLY A 55 16.27 2.91 15.63
N GLY A 56 15.65 3.62 16.58
CA GLY A 56 14.86 4.83 16.31
C GLY A 56 13.52 4.47 15.69
N GLY A 57 12.47 4.42 16.53
CA GLY A 57 11.08 4.20 16.12
C GLY A 57 10.48 5.37 15.34
N GLU A 58 11.32 6.33 14.94
CA GLU A 58 10.94 7.50 14.17
C GLU A 58 10.44 7.10 12.78
N PRO A 59 9.26 7.59 12.35
CA PRO A 59 8.62 7.19 11.10
C PRO A 59 9.53 7.30 9.87
N HIS A 60 10.26 8.42 9.77
CA HIS A 60 11.20 8.67 8.67
C HIS A 60 12.33 7.63 8.60
N ALA A 61 12.88 7.26 9.77
CA ALA A 61 13.95 6.27 9.84
C ALA A 61 13.45 4.86 9.49
N VAL A 62 12.23 4.52 9.89
CA VAL A 62 11.55 3.28 9.49
C VAL A 62 11.36 3.24 7.98
N ALA A 63 10.85 4.32 7.37
CA ALA A 63 10.66 4.39 5.92
C ALA A 63 11.97 4.23 5.15
N ALA A 64 13.02 4.94 5.55
CA ALA A 64 14.34 4.83 4.90
C ALA A 64 14.92 3.40 4.96
N ARG A 65 14.76 2.70 6.10
CA ARG A 65 15.17 1.31 6.24
C ARG A 65 14.29 0.36 5.44
N ALA A 66 12.98 0.61 5.37
CA ALA A 66 12.07 -0.16 4.53
C ALA A 66 12.44 -0.04 3.05
N VAL A 67 12.78 1.16 2.56
CA VAL A 67 13.30 1.36 1.20
C VAL A 67 14.57 0.54 0.97
N ALA A 68 15.53 0.59 1.90
CA ALA A 68 16.78 -0.16 1.76
C ALA A 68 16.55 -1.68 1.70
N LEU A 69 15.72 -2.22 2.60
CA LEU A 69 15.38 -3.65 2.65
C LEU A 69 14.59 -4.11 1.42
N LEU A 70 13.68 -3.27 0.93
CA LEU A 70 12.81 -3.59 -0.20
C LEU A 70 13.56 -3.50 -1.54
N ALA A 71 14.50 -2.56 -1.68
CA ALA A 71 15.32 -2.41 -2.88
C ALA A 71 16.31 -3.57 -3.12
N GLU A 72 16.54 -4.42 -2.11
CA GLU A 72 17.33 -5.66 -2.23
C GLU A 72 16.50 -6.87 -2.71
N ARG A 73 15.19 -6.70 -2.90
CA ARG A 73 14.28 -7.74 -3.39
C ARG A 73 14.12 -7.68 -4.90
N ASP A 74 13.54 -8.74 -5.46
CA ASP A 74 13.20 -8.77 -6.87
C ASP A 74 12.16 -7.68 -7.19
N PRO A 75 12.19 -7.05 -8.38
CA PRO A 75 11.23 -5.99 -8.73
C PRO A 75 9.76 -6.41 -8.61
N GLU A 76 9.45 -7.69 -8.82
CA GLU A 76 8.12 -8.26 -8.65
C GLU A 76 7.64 -8.23 -7.18
N ASP A 77 8.55 -8.42 -6.22
CA ASP A 77 8.25 -8.27 -4.80
C ASP A 77 7.96 -6.82 -4.43
N ILE A 78 8.67 -5.86 -5.03
CA ILE A 78 8.44 -4.42 -4.81
C ILE A 78 7.05 -4.01 -5.31
N VAL A 79 6.64 -4.53 -6.47
CA VAL A 79 5.26 -4.38 -6.97
C VAL A 79 4.26 -5.04 -6.01
N GLY A 80 4.55 -6.24 -5.52
CA GLY A 80 3.75 -6.92 -4.50
C GLY A 80 3.59 -6.10 -3.21
N TYR A 81 4.66 -5.44 -2.76
CA TYR A 81 4.62 -4.52 -1.62
C TYR A 81 3.65 -3.36 -1.88
N ALA A 82 3.73 -2.73 -3.06
CA ALA A 82 2.86 -1.63 -3.45
C ALA A 82 1.37 -2.04 -3.40
N HIS A 83 1.04 -3.23 -3.90
CA HIS A 83 -0.33 -3.74 -3.82
C HIS A 83 -0.80 -3.99 -2.39
N HIS A 84 0.04 -4.56 -1.51
CA HIS A 84 -0.34 -4.71 -0.09
C HIS A 84 -0.49 -3.36 0.61
N GLN A 85 0.39 -2.40 0.33
CA GLN A 85 0.28 -1.03 0.83
C GLN A 85 -1.05 -0.41 0.40
N ALA A 86 -1.42 -0.49 -0.88
CA ALA A 86 -2.70 0.02 -1.37
C ALA A 86 -3.90 -0.63 -0.66
N ARG A 87 -3.85 -1.95 -0.42
CA ARG A 87 -4.91 -2.68 0.30
C ARG A 87 -5.06 -2.25 1.75
N VAL A 88 -3.95 -2.06 2.48
CA VAL A 88 -4.02 -1.62 3.88
C VAL A 88 -4.47 -0.15 3.99
N LEU A 89 -4.07 0.70 3.04
CA LEU A 89 -4.52 2.10 2.98
C LEU A 89 -6.02 2.21 2.65
N SER A 90 -6.51 1.37 1.74
CA SER A 90 -7.95 1.23 1.46
C SER A 90 -8.71 0.74 2.71
N ALA A 91 -8.23 -0.32 3.37
CA ALA A 91 -8.89 -0.88 4.56
C ALA A 91 -8.92 0.07 5.76
N SER A 92 -7.93 0.95 5.88
CA SER A 92 -7.83 1.98 6.93
C SER A 92 -8.56 3.28 6.60
N HIS A 93 -9.14 3.43 5.40
CA HIS A 93 -9.96 4.58 5.07
C HIS A 93 -11.33 4.45 5.76
N LYS A 94 -11.41 4.89 7.03
CA LYS A 94 -12.60 4.79 7.88
C LYS A 94 -12.84 6.10 8.61
N VAL A 95 -14.11 6.51 8.71
CA VAL A 95 -14.53 7.75 9.39
C VAL A 95 -14.01 7.82 10.83
N ASP A 96 -14.15 6.76 11.63
CA ASP A 96 -13.72 6.80 13.03
C ASP A 96 -12.18 6.84 13.18
N LEU A 97 -11.43 6.25 12.24
CA LEU A 97 -9.96 6.37 12.24
C LEU A 97 -9.53 7.78 11.80
N TRP A 98 -10.31 8.42 10.93
CA TRP A 98 -10.13 9.83 10.59
C TRP A 98 -10.37 10.72 11.80
N GLY A 99 -11.48 10.52 12.52
CA GLY A 99 -11.75 11.25 13.76
C GLY A 99 -10.62 11.08 14.79
N ALA A 100 -10.06 9.87 14.91
CA ALA A 100 -8.89 9.65 15.76
C ALA A 100 -7.67 10.46 15.30
N ALA A 101 -7.37 10.47 14.00
CA ALA A 101 -6.29 11.30 13.45
C ALA A 101 -6.54 12.80 13.66
N TYR A 102 -7.79 13.25 13.52
CA TYR A 102 -8.21 14.62 13.76
C TYR A 102 -7.96 15.04 15.21
N LEU A 103 -8.41 14.24 16.18
CA LEU A 103 -8.19 14.52 17.60
C LEU A 103 -6.70 14.54 17.96
N ILE A 104 -5.92 13.58 17.46
CA ILE A 104 -4.50 13.45 17.80
C ILE A 104 -3.67 14.58 17.22
N ASN A 105 -3.90 14.97 15.97
CA ASN A 105 -3.13 16.01 15.29
C ASN A 105 -3.71 17.43 15.46
N GLY A 106 -4.83 17.59 16.19
CA GLY A 106 -5.49 18.89 16.35
C GLY A 106 -6.13 19.41 15.06
N GLY A 107 -6.63 18.50 14.22
CA GLY A 107 -7.16 18.76 12.89
C GLY A 107 -6.42 17.98 11.80
N VAL A 108 -7.13 17.59 10.74
CA VAL A 108 -6.48 16.89 9.62
C VAL A 108 -7.25 17.06 8.30
N SER A 109 -6.52 17.32 7.21
CA SER A 109 -7.05 17.30 5.83
C SER A 109 -7.03 15.88 5.25
N ASP A 110 -7.58 15.69 4.05
CA ASP A 110 -7.51 14.41 3.32
C ASP A 110 -6.07 13.92 3.13
N GLU A 111 -5.17 14.82 2.73
CA GLU A 111 -3.74 14.53 2.59
C GLU A 111 -3.09 14.25 3.95
N GLY A 112 -3.44 15.04 4.97
CA GLY A 112 -2.97 14.80 6.33
C GLY A 112 -3.38 13.42 6.85
N PHE A 113 -4.62 12.98 6.57
CA PHE A 113 -5.11 11.67 6.97
C PHE A 113 -4.41 10.56 6.19
N HIS A 114 -4.08 10.79 4.93
CA HIS A 114 -3.24 9.89 4.16
C HIS A 114 -1.86 9.73 4.80
N HIS A 115 -1.21 10.83 5.17
CA HIS A 115 0.10 10.83 5.84
C HIS A 115 0.04 10.20 7.24
N PHE A 116 -1.02 10.43 8.01
CA PHE A 116 -1.24 9.79 9.31
C PHE A 116 -1.33 8.26 9.18
N ARG A 117 -2.00 7.75 8.14
CA ARG A 117 -2.01 6.30 7.85
C ARG A 117 -0.62 5.78 7.49
N GLY A 118 0.20 6.59 6.82
CA GLY A 118 1.62 6.31 6.60
C GLY A 118 2.38 6.16 7.92
N TRP A 119 2.18 7.08 8.87
CA TRP A 119 2.72 6.95 10.23
C TRP A 119 2.21 5.68 10.92
N LEU A 120 0.91 5.38 10.82
CA LEU A 120 0.32 4.20 11.45
C LEU A 120 0.96 2.90 10.95
N MET A 121 1.33 2.83 9.67
CA MET A 121 2.07 1.69 9.12
C MET A 121 3.42 1.49 9.80
N THR A 122 4.11 2.57 10.17
CA THR A 122 5.40 2.51 10.90
C THR A 122 5.26 1.98 12.33
N GLN A 123 4.03 1.85 12.85
CA GLN A 123 3.75 1.23 14.15
C GLN A 123 3.68 -0.31 14.08
N GLY A 124 3.77 -0.88 12.88
CA GLY A 124 3.76 -2.33 12.65
C GLY A 124 2.37 -2.92 12.59
N ARG A 125 2.30 -4.21 12.23
CA ARG A 125 1.06 -4.90 11.88
C ARG A 125 0.02 -4.89 12.98
N GLU A 126 0.42 -5.18 14.21
CA GLU A 126 -0.51 -5.36 15.33
C GLU A 126 -1.18 -4.04 15.70
N VAL A 127 -0.40 -2.96 15.80
CA VAL A 127 -0.93 -1.62 16.11
C VAL A 127 -1.81 -1.13 14.97
N PHE A 128 -1.37 -1.30 13.72
CA PHE A 128 -2.17 -0.91 12.55
C PHE A 128 -3.51 -1.63 12.52
N ALA A 129 -3.51 -2.96 12.63
CA ALA A 129 -4.74 -3.76 12.58
C ALA A 129 -5.68 -3.42 13.73
N ARG A 130 -5.14 -3.19 14.94
CA ARG A 130 -5.93 -2.80 16.10
C ARG A 130 -6.55 -1.42 15.93
N ALA A 131 -5.79 -0.43 15.47
CA ALA A 131 -6.30 0.92 15.24
C ALA A 131 -7.37 0.98 14.14
N VAL A 132 -7.25 0.15 13.09
CA VAL A 132 -8.29 0.05 12.05
C VAL A 132 -9.60 -0.56 12.59
N ALA A 133 -9.52 -1.47 13.56
CA ALA A 133 -10.69 -2.10 14.17
C ALA A 133 -11.28 -1.26 15.33
N ASP A 134 -10.43 -0.60 16.09
CA ASP A 134 -10.72 0.19 17.28
C ASP A 134 -9.79 1.41 17.31
N PRO A 135 -10.14 2.54 16.66
CA PRO A 135 -9.28 3.71 16.60
C PRO A 135 -8.93 4.30 17.98
N ASP A 136 -9.82 4.15 18.96
CA ASP A 136 -9.63 4.60 20.34
C ASP A 136 -8.47 3.85 21.05
N SER A 137 -8.04 2.70 20.51
CA SER A 137 -6.86 1.99 20.99
C SER A 137 -5.54 2.78 20.84
N LEU A 138 -5.49 3.79 19.96
CA LEU A 138 -4.32 4.64 19.77
C LEU A 138 -3.96 5.43 21.03
N ALA A 139 -4.92 5.72 21.91
CA ALA A 139 -4.68 6.32 23.23
C ALA A 139 -3.79 5.44 24.13
N GLY A 140 -3.57 4.17 23.79
CA GLY A 140 -2.65 3.27 24.48
C GLY A 140 -1.18 3.45 24.10
N LEU A 141 -0.87 4.17 23.02
CA LEU A 141 0.50 4.33 22.54
C LEU A 141 1.23 5.42 23.36
N PRO A 142 2.47 5.15 23.85
CA PRO A 142 3.24 6.13 24.61
C PRO A 142 3.44 7.45 23.86
N GLN A 143 3.76 7.40 22.56
CA GLN A 143 3.95 8.62 21.77
C GLN A 143 2.66 9.43 21.61
N VAL A 144 1.49 8.78 21.48
CA VAL A 144 0.20 9.49 21.39
C VAL A 144 -0.13 10.20 22.70
N ARG A 145 0.18 9.58 23.84
CA ARG A 145 0.04 10.23 25.16
C ARG A 145 1.02 11.39 25.35
N ALA A 146 2.23 11.27 24.82
CA ALA A 146 3.20 12.37 24.86
C ALA A 146 2.72 13.54 23.98
N ALA A 147 2.16 13.24 22.80
CA ALA A 147 1.62 14.22 21.87
C ALA A 147 0.49 15.07 22.47
N SER A 148 -0.33 14.51 23.38
CA SER A 148 -1.37 15.29 24.05
C SER A 148 -0.82 16.41 24.95
N LEU A 149 0.47 16.36 25.29
CA LEU A 149 1.16 17.40 26.07
C LEU A 149 2.07 18.26 25.20
N SER A 150 2.69 17.67 24.17
CA SER A 150 3.66 18.37 23.29
C SER A 150 3.03 19.06 22.09
N GLY A 151 1.83 18.65 21.66
CA GLY A 151 1.22 19.04 20.39
C GLY A 151 1.94 18.45 19.17
N GLU A 152 2.71 17.37 19.35
CA GLU A 152 3.39 16.69 18.25
C GLU A 152 2.38 16.04 17.29
N GLU A 153 2.49 16.36 16.00
CA GLU A 153 1.66 15.78 14.95
C GLU A 153 2.30 14.53 14.36
N PHE A 154 1.48 13.53 14.03
CA PHE A 154 1.94 12.31 13.39
C PHE A 154 1.70 12.32 11.88
N SER A 155 2.80 12.20 11.14
CA SER A 155 2.83 12.16 9.68
C SER A 155 3.90 11.15 9.22
N GLY A 156 3.62 10.42 8.15
CA GLY A 156 4.53 9.42 7.58
C GLY A 156 4.46 9.38 6.06
N SER A 157 4.60 10.52 5.40
CA SER A 157 4.58 10.62 3.94
C SER A 157 5.68 9.79 3.28
N GLU A 158 6.86 9.69 3.89
CA GLU A 158 7.96 8.86 3.38
C GLU A 158 7.62 7.38 3.41
N MET A 159 6.84 6.94 4.41
CA MET A 159 6.38 5.54 4.48
C MET A 159 5.47 5.19 3.30
N LEU A 160 4.71 6.16 2.79
CA LEU A 160 3.85 6.00 1.62
C LEU A 160 4.66 5.96 0.32
N ALA A 161 5.82 6.63 0.26
CA ALA A 161 6.69 6.64 -0.91
C ALA A 161 7.56 5.37 -1.06
N VAL A 162 7.64 4.53 -0.02
CA VAL A 162 8.54 3.35 0.04
C VAL A 162 8.58 2.51 -1.24
N PRO A 163 7.47 2.04 -1.84
CA PRO A 163 7.58 1.17 -3.01
C PRO A 163 8.13 1.88 -4.24
N TRP A 164 7.80 3.17 -4.45
CA TRP A 164 8.36 3.96 -5.55
C TRP A 164 9.86 4.18 -5.37
N ASP A 165 10.26 4.59 -4.16
CA ASP A 165 11.66 4.85 -3.83
C ASP A 165 12.51 3.58 -3.94
N ALA A 166 12.00 2.45 -3.44
CA ALA A 166 12.66 1.15 -3.54
C ALA A 166 12.77 0.68 -4.99
N TYR A 167 11.70 0.82 -5.78
CA TYR A 167 11.70 0.39 -7.18
C TYR A 167 12.67 1.21 -8.03
N ARG A 168 12.68 2.55 -7.86
CA ARG A 168 13.66 3.43 -8.51
C ARG A 168 15.08 3.07 -8.11
N ARG A 169 15.32 2.77 -6.83
CA ARG A 169 16.64 2.35 -6.34
C ARG A 169 17.09 1.00 -6.92
N ALA A 170 16.18 0.03 -7.05
CA ALA A 170 16.49 -1.31 -7.54
C ALA A 170 16.67 -1.37 -9.08
N THR A 171 15.93 -0.55 -9.82
CA THR A 171 15.78 -0.71 -11.28
C THR A 171 16.20 0.51 -12.11
N ALA A 172 16.40 1.67 -11.47
CA ALA A 172 16.54 2.98 -12.12
C ALA A 172 15.35 3.38 -13.03
N ALA A 173 14.17 2.78 -12.81
CA ALA A 173 12.92 3.06 -13.51
C ALA A 173 11.80 3.40 -12.52
N GLU A 174 10.68 3.95 -13.01
CA GLU A 174 9.50 4.20 -12.19
C GLU A 174 8.73 2.91 -11.91
N LEU A 175 8.10 2.85 -10.73
CA LEU A 175 7.20 1.75 -10.38
C LEU A 175 6.07 1.67 -11.41
N PRO A 176 5.81 0.50 -12.02
CA PRO A 176 4.71 0.33 -12.95
C PRO A 176 3.39 0.71 -12.30
N ALA A 177 2.55 1.46 -13.03
CA ALA A 177 1.22 1.80 -12.56
C ALA A 177 0.39 0.52 -12.34
N ASP A 178 -0.36 0.49 -11.26
CA ASP A 178 -1.34 -0.56 -11.03
C ASP A 178 -2.43 -0.50 -12.11
N ARG A 179 -2.77 -1.65 -12.69
CA ARG A 179 -3.86 -1.73 -13.68
C ARG A 179 -5.22 -1.73 -13.01
N GLU A 180 -5.30 -2.20 -11.77
CA GLU A 180 -6.54 -2.29 -11.00
C GLU A 180 -6.29 -1.70 -9.60
N PRO A 181 -6.35 -0.36 -9.45
CA PRO A 181 -6.11 0.26 -8.17
C PRO A 181 -7.13 -0.23 -7.14
N ALA A 182 -6.67 -0.38 -5.89
CA ALA A 182 -7.57 -0.73 -4.79
C ALA A 182 -8.70 0.32 -4.70
N PRO A 183 -9.96 -0.10 -4.54
CA PRO A 183 -11.06 0.84 -4.41
C PRO A 183 -10.83 1.69 -3.16
N VAL A 184 -10.92 3.00 -3.31
CA VAL A 184 -10.95 3.92 -2.18
C VAL A 184 -12.38 3.94 -1.67
N PRO A 185 -12.65 3.55 -0.41
CA PRO A 185 -13.99 3.66 0.15
C PRO A 185 -14.47 5.11 0.09
N ASP A 186 -15.71 5.31 -0.36
CA ASP A 186 -16.39 6.58 -0.26
C ASP A 186 -16.85 6.76 1.19
N LEU A 187 -16.23 7.72 1.89
CA LEU A 187 -16.57 8.05 3.26
C LEU A 187 -17.80 8.95 3.25
N ASN A 188 -18.98 8.32 3.27
CA ASN A 188 -20.21 9.00 3.63
C ASN A 188 -20.39 8.94 5.16
N ASP A 189 -21.11 9.91 5.72
CA ASP A 189 -21.45 9.98 7.15
C ASP A 189 -20.29 10.33 8.10
N PHE A 190 -19.49 11.34 7.72
CA PHE A 190 -18.64 12.02 8.70
C PHE A 190 -19.49 12.56 9.86
N TRP A 191 -19.05 12.27 11.08
CA TRP A 191 -19.54 12.97 12.25
C TRP A 191 -18.71 14.26 12.44
N ASP A 192 -19.27 15.23 13.14
CA ASP A 192 -18.60 16.50 13.40
C ASP A 192 -17.44 16.29 14.37
N PHE A 193 -16.20 16.32 13.88
CA PHE A 193 -15.03 16.04 14.72
C PHE A 193 -14.76 17.11 15.79
N ASP A 194 -15.37 18.29 15.65
CA ASP A 194 -15.34 19.35 16.67
C ASP A 194 -16.45 19.18 17.73
N ASP A 195 -17.39 18.24 17.56
CA ASP A 195 -18.38 17.89 18.58
C ASP A 195 -17.72 17.01 19.67
N GLU A 196 -17.41 17.65 20.80
CA GLU A 196 -16.77 16.99 21.94
C GLU A 196 -17.59 15.83 22.51
N GLU A 197 -18.92 15.90 22.50
CA GLU A 197 -19.76 14.85 23.07
C GLU A 197 -19.81 13.63 22.14
N GLU A 198 -19.81 13.87 20.83
CA GLU A 198 -19.66 12.82 19.82
C GLU A 198 -18.28 12.17 19.89
N ALA A 199 -17.22 12.98 20.06
CA ALA A 199 -15.85 12.50 20.26
C ALA A 199 -15.73 11.64 21.52
N LYS A 200 -16.30 12.07 22.66
CA LYS A 200 -16.35 11.29 23.91
C LYS A 200 -17.14 10.00 23.75
N ARG A 201 -18.20 9.98 22.94
CA ARG A 201 -18.99 8.76 22.68
C ARG A 201 -18.24 7.74 21.83
N ARG A 202 -17.56 8.19 20.77
CA ARG A 202 -16.92 7.30 19.79
C ARG A 202 -15.49 6.93 20.16
N LEU A 203 -14.74 7.89 20.68
CA LEU A 203 -13.30 7.80 20.95
C LEU A 203 -13.00 8.25 22.39
N PRO A 204 -13.61 7.61 23.41
CA PRO A 204 -13.58 8.10 24.79
C PRO A 204 -12.17 8.27 25.37
N LYS A 205 -11.22 7.38 25.05
CA LYS A 205 -9.86 7.46 25.59
C LYS A 205 -9.05 8.54 24.89
N LEU A 206 -9.24 8.74 23.58
CA LEU A 206 -8.61 9.84 22.86
C LEU A 206 -9.21 11.19 23.28
N ALA A 207 -10.53 11.28 23.45
CA ALA A 207 -11.19 12.49 23.94
C ALA A 207 -10.65 12.91 25.32
N ALA A 208 -10.47 11.95 26.24
CA ALA A 208 -9.86 12.24 27.55
C ALA A 208 -8.41 12.75 27.48
N LEU A 209 -7.70 12.53 26.36
CA LEU A 209 -6.34 13.04 26.16
C LEU A 209 -6.31 14.40 25.47
N PHE A 210 -7.17 14.62 24.47
CA PHE A 210 -7.05 15.74 23.53
C PHE A 210 -8.19 16.77 23.61
N VAL A 211 -9.29 16.45 24.30
CA VAL A 211 -10.48 17.31 24.39
C VAL A 211 -10.67 17.81 25.81
N GLU A 212 -10.44 16.96 26.82
CA GLU A 212 -10.62 17.36 28.21
C GLU A 212 -9.43 18.22 28.70
N PRO A 213 -9.68 19.35 29.41
CA PRO A 213 -8.61 20.11 30.04
C PRO A 213 -7.88 19.22 31.06
N PRO A 214 -6.54 19.35 31.23
CA PRO A 214 -5.81 18.58 32.22
C PRO A 214 -6.47 18.75 33.59
N ALA A 215 -6.76 17.64 34.27
CA ALA A 215 -7.25 17.71 35.65
C ALA A 215 -6.21 18.46 36.50
N GLU A 216 -6.62 19.57 37.12
CA GLU A 216 -5.81 20.38 38.04
C GLU A 216 -5.31 19.60 39.25
#